data_AF-A0A0L7L4S5-F1
#
_entry.id   AF-A0A0L7L4S5-F1
#
_cell.length_a   1.000
_cell.length_b   1.000
_cell.length_c   1.000
_cell.angle_alpha   90.00
_cell.angle_beta   90.00
_cell.angle_gamma   90.00
#
_symmetry.space_group_name_H-M   'P 1'
#
loop_
_entity.id
_entity.type
_entity.pdbx_description
1 polymer ?
#
loop_
_entity_poly.entity_id
_entity_poly.type
_entity_poly.pdbx_seq_one_letter_code
_entity_poly.pdbx_strand_id
1 'polypeptide(L)'
;MAATLSYSAQFAHYADGTIVSPTLKNTAEIVSFFDDLFDCVNGASLYHKNNKGKPLRQAVTEKSPHHAFWNDAILKLSKIRFIDGNGRETTVPSLKNWIITLNSYKRVWQFFKTNNIKVMRPRYFNSDPVENFFGQVRAYNFRNNDPDCHTFLCTFRSLLITRFIKFHSDGYNCEEDSGEQLLKLQNLFATTATAENAIESGSPDSSDYQRFRPESIQGSAGQERLRVHSRAYTTGWVMRKILRKINCRTCEESLTSPETKSIHNWISFREFKSIKAKKLTYPSEYAVRLFGKIIEEANINLETNPQQQDLIKNIKSKIKSNQSMFDFLNCESHRNIVTEYFLEYTLRLTVFNWCNIINKILKSTDVSRLTNNELPAMQLKAFNKYKTKLKNKRLNK
;
A
#
# COMPACT_ATOMS: atom_id res chain seq x y z
N MET A 1 -1.56 1.87 8.24
CA MET A 1 -1.17 2.86 9.27
C MET A 1 -0.99 2.23 10.66
N ALA A 2 -1.97 1.47 11.16
CA ALA A 2 -1.91 0.82 12.49
C ALA A 2 -0.65 -0.02 12.76
N ALA A 3 -0.19 -0.83 11.78
CA ALA A 3 1.03 -1.63 11.92
C ALA A 3 2.29 -0.78 12.15
N THR A 4 2.39 0.37 11.46
CA THR A 4 3.50 1.33 11.65
C THR A 4 3.46 1.92 13.05
N LEU A 5 2.30 2.37 13.52
CA LEU A 5 2.14 2.93 14.87
C LEU A 5 2.47 1.89 15.95
N SER A 6 1.99 0.66 15.78
CA SER A 6 2.23 -0.44 16.74
C SER A 6 3.70 -0.82 16.82
N TYR A 7 4.38 -0.85 15.67
CA TYR A 7 5.80 -1.11 15.59
C TYR A 7 6.61 0.02 16.23
N SER A 8 6.30 1.28 15.92
CA SER A 8 6.96 2.45 16.52
C SER A 8 6.77 2.51 18.05
N ALA A 9 5.62 2.06 18.56
CA ALA A 9 5.33 2.01 19.99
C ALA A 9 6.19 1.02 20.79
N GLN A 10 6.95 0.13 20.14
CA GLN A 10 7.89 -0.76 20.83
C GLN A 10 9.20 -0.07 21.24
N PHE A 11 9.49 1.09 20.67
CA PHE A 11 10.75 1.78 20.91
C PHE A 11 10.57 2.86 21.96
N ALA A 12 11.63 3.11 22.73
CA ALA A 12 11.65 4.26 23.64
C ALA A 12 11.70 5.58 22.87
N HIS A 13 12.37 5.62 21.71
CA HIS A 13 12.63 6.82 20.93
C HIS A 13 12.31 6.59 19.44
N TYR A 14 11.84 7.63 18.77
CA TYR A 14 11.72 7.69 17.32
C TYR A 14 13.09 7.71 16.65
N ALA A 15 13.10 7.63 15.31
CA ALA A 15 14.31 7.61 14.50
C ALA A 15 15.21 8.83 14.70
N ASP A 16 14.60 9.97 15.00
CA ASP A 16 15.25 11.27 15.23
C ASP A 16 15.73 11.47 16.68
N GLY A 17 15.61 10.43 17.53
CA GLY A 17 15.99 10.47 18.94
C GLY A 17 14.93 11.07 19.87
N THR A 18 13.82 11.60 19.34
CA THR A 18 12.73 12.11 20.19
C THR A 18 12.00 10.97 20.90
N ILE A 19 11.53 11.20 22.12
CA ILE A 19 10.85 10.16 22.92
C ILE A 19 9.53 9.77 22.26
N VAL A 20 9.27 8.47 22.16
CA VAL A 20 8.00 7.94 21.66
C VAL A 20 6.86 8.37 22.57
N SER A 21 5.78 8.88 21.98
CA SER A 21 4.61 9.31 22.75
C SER A 21 4.08 8.17 23.62
N PRO A 22 3.82 8.40 24.91
CA PRO A 22 3.31 7.37 25.82
C PRO A 22 1.93 6.84 25.37
N THR A 23 1.18 7.63 24.60
CA THR A 23 -0.12 7.24 24.07
C THR A 23 -0.05 6.51 22.74
N LEU A 24 1.13 6.36 22.12
CA LEU A 24 1.27 5.82 20.77
C LEU A 24 0.72 4.39 20.63
N LYS A 25 0.92 3.57 21.67
CA LYS A 25 0.35 2.22 21.72
C LYS A 25 -1.18 2.25 21.67
N ASN A 26 -1.80 3.08 22.52
CA ASN A 26 -3.25 3.25 22.55
C ASN A 26 -3.78 3.79 21.21
N THR A 27 -3.04 4.73 20.59
CA THR A 27 -3.34 5.24 19.26
C THR A 27 -3.26 4.15 18.20
N ALA A 28 -2.26 3.27 18.27
CA ALA A 28 -2.14 2.14 17.35
C ALA A 28 -3.32 1.17 17.47
N GLU A 29 -3.73 0.87 18.71
CA GLU A 29 -4.87 0.00 19.01
C GLU A 29 -6.20 0.58 18.53
N ILE A 30 -6.44 1.88 18.74
CA ILE A 30 -7.68 2.53 18.29
C ILE A 30 -7.72 2.65 16.76
N VAL A 31 -6.60 2.99 16.11
CA VAL A 31 -6.51 3.03 14.64
C VAL A 31 -6.71 1.65 14.03
N SER A 32 -6.15 0.60 14.64
CA SER A 32 -6.39 -0.78 14.19
C SER A 32 -7.88 -1.16 14.31
N PHE A 33 -8.52 -0.79 15.41
CA PHE A 33 -9.94 -1.04 15.61
C PHE A 33 -10.81 -0.34 14.55
N PHE A 34 -10.53 0.93 14.24
CA PHE A 34 -11.28 1.65 13.21
C PHE A 34 -10.97 1.15 11.79
N ASP A 35 -9.76 0.65 11.51
CA ASP A 35 -9.43 -0.02 10.24
C ASP A 35 -10.27 -1.28 10.04
N ASP A 36 -10.39 -2.13 11.07
CA ASP A 36 -11.25 -3.32 11.06
C ASP A 36 -12.75 -2.95 10.99
N LEU A 37 -13.16 -1.89 11.71
CA LEU A 37 -14.52 -1.38 11.69
C LEU A 37 -14.93 -0.91 10.30
N PHE A 38 -14.03 -0.21 9.59
CA PHE A 38 -14.28 0.24 8.23
C PHE A 38 -14.30 -0.94 7.25
N ASP A 39 -13.35 -1.87 7.37
CA ASP A 39 -13.31 -3.08 6.54
C ASP A 39 -14.65 -3.84 6.61
N CYS A 40 -15.22 -4.01 7.81
CA CYS A 40 -16.44 -4.81 8.04
C CYS A 40 -17.71 -4.23 7.41
N VAL A 41 -17.72 -2.94 7.08
CA VAL A 41 -18.83 -2.26 6.39
C VAL A 41 -18.50 -1.93 4.92
N ASN A 42 -17.31 -2.30 4.44
CA ASN A 42 -16.86 -2.01 3.08
C ASN A 42 -16.33 -3.25 2.32
N GLY A 43 -16.72 -4.44 2.77
CA GLY A 43 -16.41 -5.70 2.11
C GLY A 43 -17.16 -5.89 0.79
N ALA A 44 -16.42 -6.19 -0.29
CA ALA A 44 -16.98 -6.44 -1.63
C ALA A 44 -16.65 -7.83 -2.20
N SER A 45 -15.53 -8.42 -1.78
CA SER A 45 -15.03 -9.67 -2.38
C SER A 45 -15.87 -10.87 -1.96
N LEU A 46 -16.41 -11.61 -2.94
CA LEU A 46 -17.11 -12.89 -2.73
C LEU A 46 -16.20 -14.03 -2.28
N TYR A 47 -14.90 -13.96 -2.59
CA TYR A 47 -14.00 -15.10 -2.51
C TYR A 47 -12.76 -14.80 -1.67
N HIS A 48 -12.46 -15.72 -0.75
CA HIS A 48 -11.23 -15.76 0.05
C HIS A 48 -9.92 -15.77 -0.78
N LYS A 49 -9.99 -15.91 -2.11
CA LYS A 49 -8.82 -16.06 -2.98
C LYS A 49 -7.98 -14.78 -3.08
N ASN A 50 -8.60 -13.60 -3.02
CA ASN A 50 -7.90 -12.32 -3.27
C ASN A 50 -7.64 -11.51 -1.99
N ASN A 51 -8.54 -11.53 -0.99
CA ASN A 51 -8.38 -10.76 0.26
C ASN A 51 -7.74 -11.60 1.38
N LYS A 52 -6.55 -12.11 1.08
CA LYS A 52 -5.69 -12.92 1.95
C LYS A 52 -5.08 -12.08 3.09
N GLY A 53 -5.89 -11.55 4.01
CA GLY A 53 -5.40 -10.92 5.26
C GLY A 53 -6.37 -10.03 6.02
N LYS A 54 -7.38 -9.47 5.35
CA LYS A 54 -8.44 -8.67 5.97
C LYS A 54 -9.77 -9.44 5.88
N PRO A 55 -10.08 -10.32 6.85
CA PRO A 55 -11.27 -11.17 6.77
C PRO A 55 -12.58 -10.37 6.83
N LEU A 56 -12.55 -9.18 7.43
CA LEU A 56 -13.68 -8.26 7.49
C LEU A 56 -13.87 -7.47 6.19
N ARG A 57 -12.86 -7.39 5.30
CA ARG A 57 -12.99 -6.75 3.98
C ARG A 57 -13.53 -7.73 2.92
N GLN A 58 -14.48 -8.58 3.31
CA GLN A 58 -15.07 -9.63 2.47
C GLN A 58 -16.59 -9.56 2.57
N ALA A 59 -17.29 -10.28 1.69
CA ALA A 59 -18.73 -10.42 1.81
C ALA A 59 -19.13 -11.13 3.12
N VAL A 60 -20.25 -10.72 3.70
CA VAL A 60 -20.85 -11.35 4.87
C VAL A 60 -21.56 -12.62 4.43
N THR A 61 -21.27 -13.71 5.14
CA THR A 61 -21.92 -15.03 5.01
C THR A 61 -22.29 -15.54 6.39
N GLU A 62 -23.05 -16.63 6.46
CA GLU A 62 -23.49 -17.23 7.73
C GLU A 62 -22.33 -17.50 8.70
N LYS A 63 -21.18 -17.93 8.18
CA LYS A 63 -19.99 -18.29 8.97
C LYS A 63 -18.93 -17.20 9.00
N SER A 64 -19.22 -16.01 8.48
CA SER A 64 -18.23 -14.94 8.39
C SER A 64 -17.94 -14.33 9.77
N PRO A 65 -16.71 -13.83 10.00
CA PRO A 65 -16.32 -13.28 11.31
C PRO A 65 -17.02 -11.95 11.64
N HIS A 66 -17.73 -11.33 10.69
CA HIS A 66 -18.48 -10.10 10.88
C HIS A 66 -19.46 -10.18 12.04
N HIS A 67 -20.14 -11.33 12.22
CA HIS A 67 -21.18 -11.48 13.25
C HIS A 67 -20.64 -11.30 14.66
N ALA A 68 -19.50 -11.92 14.95
CA ALA A 68 -18.81 -11.75 16.24
C ALA A 68 -18.27 -10.31 16.36
N PHE A 69 -17.56 -9.85 15.32
CA PHE A 69 -16.94 -8.53 15.33
C PHE A 69 -17.95 -7.38 15.53
N TRP A 70 -19.13 -7.42 14.90
CA TRP A 70 -20.15 -6.38 15.06
C TRP A 70 -20.62 -6.26 16.51
N ASN A 71 -20.81 -7.38 17.20
CA ASN A 71 -21.21 -7.37 18.61
C ASN A 71 -20.11 -6.74 19.49
N ASP A 72 -18.87 -7.16 19.29
CA ASP A 72 -17.71 -6.63 20.02
C ASP A 72 -17.49 -5.14 19.75
N ALA A 73 -17.62 -4.74 18.48
CA ALA A 73 -17.46 -3.36 18.05
C ALA A 73 -18.55 -2.45 18.64
N ILE A 74 -19.82 -2.89 18.68
CA ILE A 74 -20.90 -2.13 19.33
C ILE A 74 -20.58 -1.91 20.81
N LEU A 75 -20.16 -2.96 21.53
CA LEU A 75 -19.79 -2.86 22.94
C LEU A 75 -18.61 -1.90 23.13
N LYS A 76 -17.57 -1.99 22.29
CA LYS A 76 -16.41 -1.11 22.37
C LYS A 76 -16.76 0.35 22.07
N LEU A 77 -17.49 0.61 20.99
CA LEU A 77 -17.95 1.95 20.62
C LEU A 77 -18.79 2.60 21.73
N SER A 78 -19.64 1.82 22.41
CA SER A 78 -20.46 2.33 23.52
C SER A 78 -19.67 2.80 24.74
N LYS A 79 -18.39 2.39 24.84
CA LYS A 79 -17.48 2.75 25.94
C LYS A 79 -16.51 3.88 25.56
N ILE A 80 -16.36 4.20 24.28
CA ILE A 80 -15.49 5.30 23.84
C ILE A 80 -16.16 6.63 24.18
N ARG A 81 -15.37 7.59 24.66
CA ARG A 81 -15.77 8.97 24.98
C ARG A 81 -14.83 9.96 24.30
N PHE A 82 -15.36 11.11 23.89
CA PHE A 82 -14.54 12.23 23.44
C PHE A 82 -14.40 13.22 24.57
N ILE A 83 -13.18 13.69 24.78
CA ILE A 83 -12.86 14.67 25.80
C ILE A 83 -12.34 15.93 25.08
N ASP A 84 -12.88 17.10 25.41
CA ASP A 84 -12.41 18.38 24.86
C ASP A 84 -11.08 18.83 25.49
N GLY A 85 -10.56 19.97 25.02
CA GLY A 85 -9.33 20.55 25.58
C GLY A 85 -9.42 20.97 27.05
N ASN A 86 -10.62 21.05 27.62
CA ASN A 86 -10.89 21.40 29.01
C ASN A 86 -11.14 20.16 29.89
N GLY A 87 -10.98 18.95 29.36
CA GLY A 87 -11.22 17.71 30.10
C GLY A 87 -12.69 17.33 30.23
N ARG A 88 -13.61 17.99 29.50
CA ARG A 88 -15.05 17.71 29.56
C ARG A 88 -15.44 16.69 28.49
N GLU A 89 -16.34 15.78 28.86
CA GLU A 89 -16.93 14.86 27.89
C GLU A 89 -17.77 15.62 26.86
N THR A 90 -17.51 15.33 25.59
CA THR A 90 -18.25 15.88 24.46
C THR A 90 -18.95 14.77 23.70
N THR A 91 -20.13 15.10 23.17
CA THR A 91 -20.90 14.19 22.34
C THR A 91 -20.64 14.51 20.88
N VAL A 92 -20.09 13.54 20.15
CA VAL A 92 -20.08 13.58 18.68
C VAL A 92 -21.04 12.52 18.15
N PRO A 93 -21.81 12.82 17.10
CA PRO A 93 -22.80 11.88 16.57
C PRO A 93 -22.15 10.62 15.98
N SER A 94 -20.87 10.67 15.59
CA SER A 94 -20.19 9.62 14.85
C SER A 94 -20.19 8.25 15.56
N LEU A 95 -19.94 8.16 16.87
CA LEU A 95 -19.96 6.86 17.58
C LEU A 95 -21.36 6.27 17.65
N LYS A 96 -22.35 7.11 17.94
CA LYS A 96 -23.76 6.73 17.94
C LYS A 96 -24.17 6.23 16.55
N ASN A 97 -23.77 6.94 15.50
CA ASN A 97 -24.06 6.56 14.12
C ASN A 97 -23.37 5.24 13.74
N TRP A 98 -22.14 4.99 14.17
CA TRP A 98 -21.49 3.68 13.98
C TRP A 98 -22.27 2.55 14.64
N ILE A 99 -22.75 2.74 15.88
CA ILE A 99 -23.57 1.75 16.58
C ILE A 99 -24.88 1.51 15.83
N ILE A 100 -25.53 2.56 15.31
CA ILE A 100 -26.72 2.45 14.48
C ILE A 100 -26.41 1.65 13.21
N THR A 101 -25.35 1.99 12.48
CA THR A 101 -24.92 1.29 11.26
C THR A 101 -24.71 -0.20 11.52
N LEU A 102 -23.95 -0.57 12.56
CA LEU A 102 -23.69 -1.98 12.86
C LEU A 102 -24.97 -2.75 13.23
N ASN A 103 -25.87 -2.14 14.00
CA ASN A 103 -27.16 -2.75 14.31
C ASN A 103 -28.04 -2.89 13.06
N SER A 104 -28.04 -1.92 12.17
CA SER A 104 -28.74 -2.00 10.88
C SER A 104 -28.18 -3.11 10.01
N TYR A 105 -26.86 -3.25 9.92
CA TYR A 105 -26.21 -4.33 9.17
C TYR A 105 -26.58 -5.72 9.71
N LYS A 106 -26.64 -5.88 11.05
CA LYS A 106 -27.15 -7.11 11.67
C LYS A 106 -28.58 -7.43 11.22
N ARG A 107 -29.47 -6.43 11.19
CA ARG A 107 -30.87 -6.60 10.75
C ARG A 107 -30.99 -6.91 9.26
N VAL A 108 -30.22 -6.22 8.41
CA VAL A 108 -30.17 -6.49 6.96
C VAL A 108 -29.66 -7.90 6.70
N TRP A 109 -28.65 -8.36 7.43
CA TRP A 109 -28.18 -9.75 7.32
C TRP A 109 -29.28 -10.75 7.71
N GLN A 110 -30.01 -10.51 8.81
CA GLN A 110 -31.15 -11.36 9.20
C GLN A 110 -32.22 -11.40 8.10
N PHE A 111 -32.54 -10.26 7.49
CA PHE A 111 -33.45 -10.20 6.35
C PHE A 111 -32.98 -11.10 5.20
N PHE A 112 -31.71 -11.00 4.80
CA PHE A 112 -31.17 -11.85 3.74
C PHE A 112 -31.21 -13.34 4.10
N LYS A 113 -30.84 -13.69 5.34
CA LYS A 113 -30.90 -15.07 5.82
C LYS A 113 -32.31 -15.65 5.75
N THR A 114 -33.32 -14.91 6.23
CA THR A 114 -34.73 -15.33 6.18
C THR A 114 -35.24 -15.49 4.74
N ASN A 115 -34.66 -14.75 3.79
CA ASN A 115 -34.98 -14.84 2.36
C ASN A 115 -34.06 -15.79 1.57
N ASN A 116 -33.34 -16.69 2.23
CA ASN A 116 -32.40 -17.64 1.61
C ASN A 116 -31.27 -17.01 0.76
N ILE A 117 -30.95 -15.73 0.98
CA ILE A 117 -29.83 -15.03 0.36
C ILE A 117 -28.57 -15.28 1.20
N LYS A 118 -27.61 -16.01 0.61
CA LYS A 118 -26.43 -16.54 1.33
C LYS A 118 -25.29 -15.54 1.51
N VAL A 119 -25.35 -14.41 0.82
CA VAL A 119 -24.24 -13.47 0.74
C VAL A 119 -24.76 -12.04 0.77
N MET A 120 -24.14 -11.21 1.61
CA MET A 120 -24.34 -9.77 1.66
C MET A 120 -23.01 -9.08 1.40
N ARG A 121 -22.98 -8.09 0.51
CA ARG A 121 -21.78 -7.28 0.24
C ARG A 121 -21.93 -5.89 0.86
N PRO A 122 -21.34 -5.64 2.04
CA PRO A 122 -21.33 -4.34 2.71
C PRO A 122 -21.09 -3.12 1.82
N ARG A 123 -20.17 -3.22 0.86
CA ARG A 123 -19.81 -2.12 -0.05
C ARG A 123 -20.99 -1.53 -0.83
N TYR A 124 -22.07 -2.29 -1.05
CA TYR A 124 -23.24 -1.78 -1.79
C TYR A 124 -24.23 -0.95 -0.96
N PHE A 125 -23.97 -0.75 0.34
CA PHE A 125 -24.82 0.08 1.19
C PHE A 125 -24.22 1.47 1.46
N ASN A 126 -23.13 1.84 0.80
CA ASN A 126 -22.49 3.14 0.96
C ASN A 126 -22.85 4.12 -0.17
N SER A 127 -22.49 5.40 -0.01
CA SER A 127 -22.75 6.48 -0.98
C SER A 127 -21.67 6.61 -2.05
N ASP A 128 -20.62 5.78 -2.03
CA ASP A 128 -19.48 5.89 -2.96
C ASP A 128 -19.92 5.93 -4.44
N PRO A 129 -20.88 5.08 -4.91
CA PRO A 129 -21.34 5.16 -6.30
C PRO A 129 -21.91 6.53 -6.69
N VAL A 130 -22.62 7.18 -5.76
CA VAL A 130 -23.23 8.50 -5.97
C VAL A 130 -22.15 9.58 -5.95
N GLU A 131 -21.18 9.50 -5.03
CA GLU A 131 -20.05 10.43 -4.96
C GLU A 131 -19.14 10.33 -6.19
N ASN A 132 -18.90 9.11 -6.66
CA ASN A 132 -18.19 8.83 -7.91
C ASN A 132 -18.93 9.41 -9.12
N PHE A 133 -20.25 9.29 -9.15
CA PHE A 133 -21.08 9.92 -10.19
C PHE A 133 -20.90 11.44 -10.18
N PHE A 134 -20.96 12.10 -9.02
CA PHE A 134 -20.70 13.54 -8.92
C PHE A 134 -19.28 13.91 -9.34
N GLY A 135 -18.29 13.06 -9.06
CA GLY A 135 -16.93 13.22 -9.56
C GLY A 135 -16.86 13.24 -11.09
N GLN A 136 -17.62 12.37 -11.75
CA GLN A 136 -17.71 12.33 -13.21
C GLN A 136 -18.41 13.54 -13.79
N VAL A 137 -19.49 14.01 -13.15
CA VAL A 137 -20.17 15.25 -13.56
C VAL A 137 -19.19 16.42 -13.53
N ARG A 138 -18.41 16.56 -12.46
CA ARG A 138 -17.40 17.63 -12.37
C ARG A 138 -16.32 17.48 -13.44
N ALA A 139 -15.94 16.26 -13.80
CA ALA A 139 -14.86 16.00 -14.76
C ALA A 139 -15.26 16.22 -16.24
N TYR A 140 -16.56 16.14 -16.58
CA TYR A 140 -17.05 16.02 -17.96
C TYR A 140 -16.67 17.20 -18.88
N ASN A 141 -16.55 18.42 -18.34
CA ASN A 141 -16.20 19.64 -19.10
C ASN A 141 -14.94 20.34 -18.54
N PHE A 142 -13.75 19.79 -18.81
CA PHE A 142 -12.47 20.38 -18.36
C PHE A 142 -12.39 20.69 -16.86
N ARG A 143 -13.02 19.85 -16.01
CA ARG A 143 -13.13 20.04 -14.56
C ARG A 143 -13.95 21.27 -14.14
N ASN A 144 -15.23 21.28 -14.49
CA ASN A 144 -16.19 22.19 -13.88
C ASN A 144 -16.53 21.71 -12.46
N ASN A 145 -15.86 22.27 -11.45
CA ASN A 145 -16.02 21.83 -10.07
C ASN A 145 -17.35 22.22 -9.42
N ASP A 146 -18.07 23.18 -10.00
CA ASP A 146 -19.32 23.73 -9.46
C ASP A 146 -20.36 23.92 -10.59
N PRO A 147 -20.92 22.82 -11.13
CA PRO A 147 -21.90 22.90 -12.21
C PRO A 147 -23.23 23.47 -11.71
N ASP A 148 -23.79 24.44 -12.44
CA ASP A 148 -25.16 24.88 -12.23
C ASP A 148 -26.18 23.78 -12.58
N CYS A 149 -27.46 24.00 -12.23
CA CYS A 149 -28.52 23.01 -12.45
C CYS A 149 -28.65 22.59 -13.92
N HIS A 150 -28.49 23.53 -14.86
CA HIS A 150 -28.60 23.24 -16.29
C HIS A 150 -27.42 22.39 -16.78
N THR A 151 -26.20 22.75 -16.38
CA THR A 151 -24.96 22.04 -16.67
C THR A 151 -24.99 20.65 -16.06
N PHE A 152 -25.46 20.51 -14.83
CA PHE A 152 -25.68 19.21 -14.19
C PHE A 152 -26.66 18.36 -15.00
N LEU A 153 -27.82 18.91 -15.38
CA LEU A 153 -28.83 18.19 -16.16
C LEU A 153 -28.30 17.72 -17.52
N CYS A 154 -27.61 18.60 -18.26
CA CYS A 154 -27.00 18.28 -19.55
C CYS A 154 -25.90 17.23 -19.40
N THR A 155 -25.05 17.35 -18.38
CA THR A 155 -23.98 16.39 -18.09
C THR A 155 -24.54 15.05 -17.64
N PHE A 156 -25.58 15.04 -16.81
CA PHE A 156 -26.28 13.83 -16.37
C PHE A 156 -26.84 13.07 -17.58
N ARG A 157 -27.58 13.75 -18.46
CA ARG A 157 -28.12 13.17 -19.70
C ARG A 157 -27.01 12.61 -20.58
N SER A 158 -25.92 13.36 -20.72
CA SER A 158 -24.78 12.95 -21.54
C SER A 158 -24.08 11.72 -20.96
N LEU A 159 -23.73 11.75 -19.66
CA LEU A 159 -23.13 10.60 -18.96
C LEU A 159 -24.01 9.37 -19.01
N LEU A 160 -25.33 9.53 -18.88
CA LEU A 160 -26.30 8.45 -19.01
C LEU A 160 -26.19 7.81 -20.41
N ILE A 161 -26.27 8.61 -21.48
CA ILE A 161 -26.12 8.14 -22.87
C ILE A 161 -24.74 7.53 -23.14
N THR A 162 -23.65 8.20 -22.73
CA THR A 162 -22.27 7.71 -22.94
C THR A 162 -22.03 6.39 -22.21
N ARG A 163 -22.55 6.24 -20.99
CA ARG A 163 -22.50 4.99 -20.23
C ARG A 163 -23.30 3.88 -20.90
N PHE A 164 -24.42 4.21 -21.57
CA PHE A 164 -25.20 3.27 -22.37
C PHE A 164 -24.50 2.81 -23.67
N ILE A 165 -23.67 3.67 -24.28
CA ILE A 165 -23.01 3.43 -25.59
C ILE A 165 -21.60 2.82 -25.44
N LYS A 166 -21.03 2.82 -24.23
CA LYS A 166 -19.72 2.26 -23.85
C LYS A 166 -18.54 2.89 -24.61
N PHE A 167 -18.13 4.08 -24.17
CA PHE A 167 -16.77 4.59 -24.35
C PHE A 167 -16.19 4.99 -22.99
N HIS A 168 -15.53 4.07 -22.31
CA HIS A 168 -14.61 4.43 -21.24
C HIS A 168 -13.25 3.80 -21.57
N SER A 169 -12.22 4.64 -21.58
CA SER A 169 -10.83 4.23 -21.56
C SER A 169 -10.37 3.97 -20.12
N ASP A 170 -9.42 3.05 -19.96
CA ASP A 170 -8.95 2.46 -18.69
C ASP A 170 -8.16 3.40 -17.76
N GLY A 171 -8.55 4.68 -17.63
CA GLY A 171 -7.68 5.74 -17.11
C GLY A 171 -8.21 6.62 -15.96
N TYR A 172 -9.28 6.25 -15.25
CA TYR A 172 -9.82 7.11 -14.18
C TYR A 172 -9.26 6.76 -12.79
N ASN A 173 -8.99 7.80 -11.99
CA ASN A 173 -8.41 7.71 -10.64
C ASN A 173 -9.46 7.49 -9.53
N CYS A 174 -10.63 6.94 -9.87
CA CYS A 174 -11.65 6.57 -8.89
C CYS A 174 -11.57 5.06 -8.66
N GLU A 175 -11.77 4.58 -7.43
CA GLU A 175 -11.87 3.14 -7.20
C GLU A 175 -12.98 2.57 -8.10
N GLU A 176 -12.68 1.46 -8.78
CA GLU A 176 -13.61 0.78 -9.66
C GLU A 176 -14.85 0.36 -8.87
N ASP A 177 -15.98 1.03 -9.14
CA ASP A 177 -17.26 0.62 -8.62
C ASP A 177 -17.74 -0.58 -9.44
N SER A 178 -17.81 -1.75 -8.81
CA SER A 178 -18.32 -3.00 -9.39
C SER A 178 -19.83 -2.95 -9.73
N GLY A 179 -20.43 -1.76 -9.80
CA GLY A 179 -21.79 -1.54 -10.24
C GLY A 179 -21.93 -1.83 -11.73
N GLU A 180 -22.40 -3.03 -12.07
CA GLU A 180 -22.84 -3.33 -13.43
C GLU A 180 -24.11 -2.54 -13.74
N GLN A 181 -24.20 -1.97 -14.95
CA GLN A 181 -25.44 -1.33 -15.40
C GLN A 181 -26.53 -2.40 -15.58
N LEU A 182 -27.70 -2.16 -14.98
CA LEU A 182 -28.89 -3.01 -15.16
C LEU A 182 -29.33 -3.13 -16.62
N LEU A 183 -29.04 -2.11 -17.45
CA LEU A 183 -29.40 -2.04 -18.85
C LEU A 183 -28.17 -1.59 -19.65
N LYS A 184 -27.77 -2.37 -20.65
CA LYS A 184 -26.80 -1.95 -21.68
C LYS A 184 -27.59 -1.76 -22.97
N LEU A 185 -27.36 -0.67 -23.70
CA LEU A 185 -28.05 -0.44 -24.99
C LEU A 185 -27.76 -1.58 -25.98
N GLN A 186 -26.56 -2.16 -25.88
CA GLN A 186 -26.16 -3.39 -26.58
C GLN A 186 -27.16 -4.54 -26.36
N ASN A 187 -27.75 -4.70 -25.16
CA ASN A 187 -28.72 -5.76 -24.89
C ASN A 187 -30.11 -5.48 -25.49
N LEU A 188 -30.43 -4.22 -25.79
CA LEU A 188 -31.67 -3.83 -26.48
C LEU A 188 -31.57 -4.03 -27.99
N PHE A 189 -30.36 -4.08 -28.55
CA PHE A 189 -30.09 -4.15 -30.00
C PHE A 189 -29.24 -5.37 -30.43
N ALA A 190 -28.83 -6.24 -29.51
CA ALA A 190 -28.06 -7.44 -29.84
C ALA A 190 -28.97 -8.58 -30.31
N THR A 191 -29.10 -8.71 -31.63
CA THR A 191 -29.24 -10.04 -32.25
C THR A 191 -27.93 -10.79 -32.10
N THR A 192 -28.03 -12.08 -31.75
CA THR A 192 -26.95 -13.00 -31.43
C THR A 192 -25.75 -12.92 -32.38
N ALA A 193 -24.59 -12.51 -31.86
CA ALA A 193 -23.29 -12.89 -32.41
C ALA A 193 -22.21 -12.89 -31.30
N THR A 194 -21.46 -13.97 -31.28
CA THR A 194 -20.43 -14.40 -30.32
C THR A 194 -19.13 -13.60 -30.35
N ALA A 195 -18.47 -13.55 -29.17
CA ALA A 195 -17.03 -13.50 -28.84
C ALA A 195 -16.08 -12.61 -29.68
N GLU A 196 -15.18 -11.80 -29.13
CA GLU A 196 -13.97 -12.22 -28.42
C GLU A 196 -13.21 -11.03 -27.76
N ASN A 197 -12.49 -11.35 -26.67
CA ASN A 197 -11.20 -10.84 -26.18
C ASN A 197 -10.86 -9.33 -26.12
N ALA A 198 -10.57 -8.84 -24.90
CA ALA A 198 -9.66 -7.71 -24.69
C ALA A 198 -8.82 -7.90 -23.40
N ILE A 199 -7.55 -7.49 -23.53
CA ILE A 199 -6.39 -7.74 -22.68
C ILE A 199 -6.37 -6.78 -21.48
N GLU A 200 -6.15 -7.29 -20.26
CA GLU A 200 -5.93 -6.47 -19.06
C GLU A 200 -4.48 -5.95 -19.01
N SER A 201 -4.32 -4.62 -19.05
CA SER A 201 -3.07 -3.93 -18.69
C SER A 201 -3.21 -3.24 -17.34
N GLY A 202 -2.42 -3.69 -16.36
CA GLY A 202 -2.42 -3.14 -15.01
C GLY A 202 -1.76 -1.76 -14.90
N SER A 203 -2.36 -0.87 -14.12
CA SER A 203 -1.79 0.40 -13.69
C SER A 203 -1.18 0.28 -12.28
N PRO A 204 -0.06 0.96 -11.96
CA PRO A 204 0.47 1.03 -10.61
C PRO A 204 -0.09 2.26 -9.87
N ASP A 205 -0.70 1.96 -8.73
CA ASP A 205 -1.21 2.90 -7.74
C ASP A 205 -0.09 3.70 -7.04
N SER A 206 -0.44 4.92 -6.64
CA SER A 206 0.40 5.96 -6.08
C SER A 206 0.46 5.86 -4.55
N SER A 207 1.63 6.08 -3.94
CA SER A 207 1.76 6.10 -2.47
C SER A 207 2.32 7.43 -1.95
N ASP A 208 1.50 8.02 -1.08
CA ASP A 208 1.70 8.96 0.03
C ASP A 208 3.13 9.29 0.49
N TYR A 209 3.30 10.56 0.86
CA TYR A 209 4.50 11.14 1.46
C TYR A 209 4.21 11.68 2.88
N GLN A 210 4.99 11.24 3.87
CA GLN A 210 5.11 11.85 5.19
C GLN A 210 6.45 12.61 5.33
N ARG A 211 6.40 13.74 6.04
CA ARG A 211 7.47 14.74 6.31
C ARG A 211 8.24 14.42 7.60
N PHE A 212 9.56 14.64 7.64
CA PHE A 212 10.37 14.81 8.87
C PHE A 212 11.56 15.77 8.65
N ARG A 213 12.07 16.38 9.74
CA ARG A 213 13.16 17.39 9.83
C ARG A 213 14.04 17.10 11.09
N PRO A 214 15.21 17.73 11.30
CA PRO A 214 16.55 17.13 11.25
C PRO A 214 17.21 16.78 12.62
N GLU A 215 18.30 16.01 12.53
CA GLU A 215 18.99 15.25 13.60
C GLU A 215 20.11 15.95 14.38
N SER A 216 20.40 15.38 15.55
CA SER A 216 21.70 15.35 16.24
C SER A 216 22.24 13.90 16.33
N ILE A 217 23.53 13.74 16.70
CA ILE A 217 24.42 12.60 16.45
C ILE A 217 23.95 11.21 17.00
N GLN A 218 23.00 11.16 17.95
CA GLN A 218 22.37 9.91 18.43
C GLN A 218 21.39 9.28 17.41
N GLY A 219 20.94 10.02 16.39
CA GLY A 219 20.01 9.54 15.36
C GLY A 219 20.59 8.47 14.42
N SER A 220 21.92 8.41 14.25
CA SER A 220 22.57 7.50 13.28
C SER A 220 22.33 6.01 13.57
N ALA A 221 22.38 5.59 14.84
CA ALA A 221 22.13 4.20 15.25
C ALA A 221 20.64 3.82 15.19
N GLY A 222 19.75 4.76 15.49
CA GLY A 222 18.30 4.59 15.40
C GLY A 222 17.81 4.43 13.97
N GLN A 223 18.33 5.27 13.06
CA GLN A 223 18.06 5.16 11.63
C GLN A 223 18.55 3.85 11.03
N GLU A 224 19.76 3.38 11.40
CA GLU A 224 20.29 2.15 10.84
C GLU A 224 19.45 0.93 11.27
N ARG A 225 18.94 0.92 12.51
CA ARG A 225 18.02 -0.14 12.97
C ARG A 225 16.71 -0.17 12.17
N LEU A 226 16.11 0.99 11.90
CA LEU A 226 14.91 1.12 11.04
C LEU A 226 15.18 0.70 9.59
N ARG A 227 16.36 1.03 9.07
CA ARG A 227 16.82 0.58 7.75
C ARG A 227 16.95 -0.93 7.71
N VAL A 228 17.54 -1.56 8.73
CA VAL A 228 17.68 -3.03 8.80
C VAL A 228 16.31 -3.72 8.78
N HIS A 229 15.33 -3.25 9.55
CA HIS A 229 14.00 -3.87 9.60
C HIS A 229 13.21 -3.69 8.29
N SER A 230 13.34 -2.52 7.65
CA SER A 230 12.76 -2.26 6.31
C SER A 230 13.45 -3.07 5.21
N ARG A 231 14.77 -3.24 5.31
CA ARG A 231 15.57 -4.11 4.45
C ARG A 231 15.10 -5.55 4.59
N ALA A 232 14.98 -6.08 5.80
CA ALA A 232 14.51 -7.45 6.04
C ALA A 232 13.14 -7.72 5.40
N TYR A 233 12.18 -6.81 5.54
CA TYR A 233 10.87 -6.95 4.88
C TYR A 233 10.98 -7.04 3.35
N THR A 234 11.82 -6.20 2.76
CA THR A 234 12.04 -6.17 1.30
C THR A 234 12.83 -7.41 0.84
N THR A 235 13.83 -7.85 1.60
CA THR A 235 14.56 -9.10 1.36
C THR A 235 13.61 -10.29 1.37
N GLY A 236 12.67 -10.36 2.33
CA GLY A 236 11.62 -11.39 2.37
C GLY A 236 10.79 -11.45 1.08
N TRP A 237 10.46 -10.30 0.49
CA TRP A 237 9.80 -10.27 -0.82
C TRP A 237 10.68 -10.83 -1.95
N VAL A 238 11.97 -10.50 -1.98
CA VAL A 238 12.93 -11.06 -2.95
C VAL A 238 13.00 -12.58 -2.78
N MET A 239 13.09 -13.08 -1.55
CA MET A 239 13.21 -14.51 -1.27
C MET A 239 11.99 -15.25 -1.78
N ARG A 240 10.79 -14.70 -1.55
CA ARG A 240 9.55 -15.26 -2.09
C ARG A 240 9.55 -15.35 -3.61
N LYS A 241 10.11 -14.36 -4.31
CA LYS A 241 10.18 -14.39 -5.79
C LYS A 241 11.13 -15.46 -6.29
N ILE A 242 12.27 -15.66 -5.61
CA ILE A 242 13.24 -16.70 -5.94
C ILE A 242 12.67 -18.10 -5.66
N LEU A 243 12.13 -18.32 -4.46
CA LEU A 243 11.60 -19.62 -4.03
C LEU A 243 10.34 -20.06 -4.80
N ARG A 244 9.63 -19.13 -5.44
CA ARG A 244 8.55 -19.49 -6.39
C ARG A 244 9.08 -20.03 -7.72
N LYS A 245 10.33 -19.73 -8.08
CA LYS A 245 10.98 -20.23 -9.29
C LYS A 245 11.81 -21.49 -9.02
N ILE A 246 12.30 -21.65 -7.79
CA ILE A 246 13.19 -22.74 -7.39
C ILE A 246 12.54 -23.48 -6.23
N ASN A 247 12.07 -24.70 -6.50
CA ASN A 247 11.55 -25.60 -5.48
C ASN A 247 12.71 -26.42 -4.87
N CYS A 248 13.47 -25.82 -3.95
CA CYS A 248 14.62 -26.47 -3.31
C CYS A 248 14.67 -26.16 -1.82
N ARG A 249 14.62 -27.22 -1.00
CA ARG A 249 14.66 -27.12 0.46
C ARG A 249 15.97 -26.52 0.98
N THR A 250 17.11 -26.93 0.43
CA THR A 250 18.42 -26.38 0.83
C THR A 250 18.54 -24.89 0.55
N CYS A 251 18.00 -24.42 -0.59
CA CYS A 251 17.92 -22.99 -0.88
C CYS A 251 16.98 -22.25 0.07
N GLU A 252 15.83 -22.85 0.40
CA GLU A 252 14.90 -22.29 1.38
C GLU A 252 15.57 -22.14 2.75
N GLU A 253 16.29 -23.15 3.22
CA GLU A 253 17.03 -23.13 4.48
C GLU A 253 18.15 -22.08 4.50
N SER A 254 18.87 -21.88 3.39
CA SER A 254 19.88 -20.81 3.27
C SER A 254 19.27 -19.40 3.23
N LEU A 255 18.13 -19.23 2.54
CA LEU A 255 17.53 -17.92 2.25
C LEU A 255 16.54 -17.45 3.32
N THR A 256 16.00 -18.35 4.12
CA THR A 256 14.97 -18.06 5.12
C THR A 256 15.42 -18.39 6.54
N SER A 257 14.72 -17.85 7.53
CA SER A 257 14.95 -18.14 8.94
C SER A 257 13.77 -18.94 9.49
N PRO A 258 13.99 -20.11 10.11
CA PRO A 258 12.92 -20.86 10.77
C PRO A 258 12.39 -20.12 12.00
N GLU A 259 13.26 -19.38 12.69
CA GLU A 259 12.93 -18.61 13.88
C GLU A 259 12.71 -17.12 13.59
N THR A 260 11.79 -16.52 14.32
CA THR A 260 11.52 -15.08 14.25
C THR A 260 12.47 -14.32 15.18
N LYS A 261 13.52 -13.72 14.62
CA LYS A 261 14.51 -12.85 15.30
C LYS A 261 14.07 -11.36 15.31
N SER A 262 14.80 -10.53 16.05
CA SER A 262 14.55 -9.07 16.17
C SER A 262 14.49 -8.33 14.82
N ILE A 263 15.32 -8.72 13.85
CA ILE A 263 15.33 -8.16 12.49
C ILE A 263 13.99 -8.36 11.75
N HIS A 264 13.15 -9.29 12.22
CA HIS A 264 11.85 -9.61 11.66
C HIS A 264 10.69 -8.88 12.34
N ASN A 265 10.95 -8.04 13.34
CA ASN A 265 9.87 -7.37 14.09
C ASN A 265 8.91 -6.65 13.13
N TRP A 266 9.44 -5.88 12.18
CA TRP A 266 8.60 -5.20 11.19
C TRP A 266 7.75 -6.14 10.33
N ILE A 267 8.28 -7.29 9.95
CA ILE A 267 7.55 -8.32 9.20
C ILE A 267 6.38 -8.84 10.05
N SER A 268 6.63 -9.11 11.34
CA SER A 268 5.61 -9.63 12.26
C SER A 268 4.44 -8.65 12.47
N PHE A 269 4.70 -7.34 12.52
CA PHE A 269 3.64 -6.32 12.60
C PHE A 269 2.81 -6.17 11.33
N ARG A 270 3.41 -6.49 10.18
CA ARG A 270 2.71 -6.47 8.88
C ARG A 270 2.01 -7.78 8.56
N GLU A 271 2.37 -8.86 9.24
CA GLU A 271 1.69 -10.14 9.11
C GLU A 271 0.28 -10.04 9.72
N PHE A 272 -0.72 -10.45 8.96
CA PHE A 272 -2.09 -10.45 9.45
C PHE A 272 -2.29 -11.59 10.45
N LYS A 273 -2.57 -11.24 11.72
CA LYS A 273 -2.80 -12.19 12.83
C LYS A 273 -3.95 -13.18 12.56
N SER A 274 -4.88 -12.83 11.68
CA SER A 274 -6.05 -13.64 11.33
C SER A 274 -5.75 -14.84 10.42
N ILE A 275 -4.52 -14.97 9.90
CA ILE A 275 -4.14 -16.03 8.97
C ILE A 275 -3.42 -17.15 9.71
N LYS A 276 -3.94 -18.38 9.64
CA LYS A 276 -3.37 -19.57 10.31
C LYS A 276 -1.96 -19.96 9.85
N ALA A 277 -1.53 -19.54 8.66
CA ALA A 277 -0.20 -19.80 8.11
C ALA A 277 0.53 -18.48 7.81
N LYS A 278 1.80 -18.37 8.20
CA LYS A 278 2.67 -17.23 7.86
C LYS A 278 2.71 -17.05 6.35
N LYS A 279 2.25 -15.92 5.84
CA LYS A 279 2.31 -15.60 4.40
C LYS A 279 3.50 -14.75 4.05
N LEU A 280 4.04 -13.99 5.01
CA LEU A 280 5.29 -13.29 4.83
C LEU A 280 6.48 -14.24 4.94
N THR A 281 7.51 -13.93 4.17
CA THR A 281 8.74 -14.72 4.12
C THR A 281 9.73 -14.05 5.06
N TYR A 282 10.28 -14.82 5.99
CA TYR A 282 11.21 -14.35 7.01
C TYR A 282 12.62 -14.69 6.52
N PRO A 283 13.39 -13.71 6.01
CA PRO A 283 14.69 -13.99 5.40
C PRO A 283 15.74 -14.42 6.45
N SER A 284 16.78 -15.13 6.02
CA SER A 284 17.96 -15.35 6.86
C SER A 284 18.74 -14.03 7.04
N GLU A 285 19.49 -13.91 8.14
CA GLU A 285 20.31 -12.72 8.40
C GLU A 285 21.38 -12.52 7.30
N TYR A 286 21.94 -13.61 6.79
CA TYR A 286 22.88 -13.60 5.66
C TYR A 286 22.24 -13.02 4.40
N ALA A 287 20.99 -13.40 4.08
CA ALA A 287 20.26 -12.82 2.96
C ALA A 287 20.02 -11.32 3.15
N VAL A 288 19.68 -10.86 4.37
CA VAL A 288 19.50 -9.43 4.65
C VAL A 288 20.81 -8.66 4.50
N ARG A 289 21.94 -9.22 4.96
CA ARG A 289 23.27 -8.62 4.81
C ARG A 289 23.69 -8.53 3.34
N LEU A 290 23.49 -9.60 2.55
CA LEU A 290 23.77 -9.60 1.11
C LEU A 290 22.94 -8.53 0.39
N PHE A 291 21.64 -8.46 0.69
CA PHE A 291 20.75 -7.44 0.13
C PHE A 291 21.24 -6.01 0.45
N GLY A 292 21.68 -5.76 1.69
CA GLY A 292 22.27 -4.49 2.09
C GLY A 292 23.52 -4.12 1.28
N LYS A 293 24.46 -5.05 1.13
CA LYS A 293 25.70 -4.84 0.36
C LYS A 293 25.44 -4.56 -1.11
N ILE A 294 24.49 -5.27 -1.74
CA ILE A 294 24.10 -5.03 -3.13
C ILE A 294 23.51 -3.62 -3.29
N ILE A 295 22.66 -3.19 -2.36
CA ILE A 295 22.08 -1.83 -2.36
C ILE A 295 23.17 -0.78 -2.25
N GLU A 296 24.10 -0.96 -1.33
CA GLU A 296 25.21 -0.02 -1.10
C GLU A 296 26.05 0.14 -2.36
N GLU A 297 26.51 -0.97 -2.94
CA GLU A 297 27.30 -0.96 -4.17
C GLU A 297 26.52 -0.32 -5.33
N ALA A 298 25.24 -0.67 -5.49
CA ALA A 298 24.40 -0.11 -6.54
C ALA A 298 24.22 1.41 -6.37
N ASN A 299 23.98 1.89 -5.14
CA ASN A 299 23.83 3.32 -4.87
C ASN A 299 25.13 4.08 -5.12
N ILE A 300 26.29 3.54 -4.74
CA ILE A 300 27.59 4.16 -5.03
C ILE A 300 27.74 4.38 -6.54
N ASN A 301 27.52 3.34 -7.35
CA ASN A 301 27.64 3.43 -8.80
C ASN A 301 26.59 4.38 -9.44
N LEU A 302 25.36 4.39 -8.92
CA LEU A 302 24.30 5.30 -9.39
C LEU A 302 24.60 6.76 -9.06
N GLU A 303 25.26 7.05 -7.94
CA GLU A 303 25.63 8.42 -7.58
C GLU A 303 26.88 8.91 -8.33
N THR A 304 27.84 8.04 -8.63
CA THR A 304 29.07 8.42 -9.34
C THR A 304 28.90 8.47 -10.84
N ASN A 305 28.32 7.43 -11.46
CA ASN A 305 28.30 7.25 -12.92
C ASN A 305 26.90 6.83 -13.45
N PRO A 306 25.82 7.59 -13.20
CA PRO A 306 24.47 7.19 -13.60
C PRO A 306 24.25 7.10 -15.11
N GLN A 307 25.10 7.76 -15.91
CA GLN A 307 25.01 7.76 -17.38
C GLN A 307 25.79 6.61 -18.03
N GLN A 308 26.50 5.80 -17.25
CA GLN A 308 27.34 4.74 -17.78
C GLN A 308 26.49 3.69 -18.51
N GLN A 309 26.90 3.35 -19.73
CA GLN A 309 26.30 2.25 -20.47
C GLN A 309 26.51 0.93 -19.74
N ASP A 310 25.50 0.05 -19.79
CA ASP A 310 25.53 -1.27 -19.15
C ASP A 310 25.78 -1.24 -17.62
N LEU A 311 25.40 -0.15 -16.94
CA LEU A 311 25.58 0.05 -15.49
C LEU A 311 25.17 -1.18 -14.66
N ILE A 312 23.98 -1.73 -14.91
CA ILE A 312 23.48 -2.92 -14.18
C ILE A 312 24.39 -4.13 -14.40
N LYS A 313 24.89 -4.34 -15.62
CA LYS A 313 25.80 -5.44 -15.95
C LYS A 313 27.12 -5.27 -15.22
N ASN A 314 27.65 -4.04 -15.17
CA ASN A 314 28.90 -3.73 -14.48
C ASN A 314 28.78 -3.93 -12.96
N ILE A 315 27.67 -3.47 -12.35
CA ILE A 315 27.39 -3.71 -10.93
C ILE A 315 27.28 -5.22 -10.66
N LYS A 316 26.56 -5.98 -11.51
CA LYS A 316 26.46 -7.44 -11.38
C LYS A 316 27.84 -8.09 -11.42
N SER A 317 28.68 -7.76 -12.39
CA SER A 317 30.03 -8.33 -12.52
C SER A 317 30.91 -8.02 -11.30
N LYS A 318 30.85 -6.78 -10.79
CA LYS A 318 31.61 -6.36 -9.60
C LYS A 318 31.16 -7.06 -8.33
N ILE A 319 29.87 -7.36 -8.18
CA ILE A 319 29.38 -8.08 -7.00
C ILE A 319 29.71 -9.58 -7.12
N LYS A 320 29.59 -10.15 -8.33
CA LYS A 320 29.91 -11.57 -8.58
C LYS A 320 31.39 -11.90 -8.38
N SER A 321 32.30 -10.95 -8.63
CA SER A 321 33.72 -11.18 -8.38
C SER A 321 34.04 -11.36 -6.89
N ASN A 322 33.15 -10.94 -5.98
CA ASN A 322 33.27 -11.23 -4.56
C ASN A 322 32.49 -12.49 -4.17
N GLN A 323 33.03 -13.65 -4.57
CA GLN A 323 32.36 -14.94 -4.43
C GLN A 323 32.03 -15.31 -2.96
N SER A 324 32.83 -14.79 -2.02
CA SER A 324 32.62 -14.98 -0.57
C SER A 324 31.27 -14.46 -0.06
N MET A 325 30.67 -13.49 -0.75
CA MET A 325 29.36 -12.94 -0.40
C MET A 325 28.22 -13.95 -0.54
N PHE A 326 28.45 -15.03 -1.29
CA PHE A 326 27.46 -16.06 -1.60
C PHE A 326 27.74 -17.38 -0.90
N ASP A 327 28.70 -17.46 0.02
CA ASP A 327 29.09 -18.70 0.70
C ASP A 327 27.99 -19.28 1.60
N PHE A 328 27.04 -18.45 2.06
CA PHE A 328 25.89 -18.93 2.82
C PHE A 328 24.87 -19.74 1.98
N LEU A 329 25.02 -19.75 0.64
CA LEU A 329 24.21 -20.55 -0.26
C LEU A 329 24.78 -21.97 -0.36
N ASN A 330 24.24 -22.87 0.45
CA ASN A 330 24.76 -24.22 0.62
C ASN A 330 24.37 -25.20 -0.50
N CYS A 331 23.54 -24.77 -1.46
CA CYS A 331 23.05 -25.63 -2.54
C CYS A 331 23.91 -25.46 -3.79
N GLU A 332 24.80 -26.40 -4.06
CA GLU A 332 25.71 -26.36 -5.22
C GLU A 332 24.96 -26.29 -6.55
N SER A 333 23.89 -27.09 -6.72
CA SER A 333 23.12 -27.16 -7.98
C SER A 333 22.42 -25.85 -8.32
N HIS A 334 22.01 -25.08 -7.32
CA HIS A 334 21.24 -23.85 -7.52
C HIS A 334 22.01 -22.57 -7.16
N ARG A 335 23.25 -22.66 -6.67
CA ARG A 335 24.03 -21.50 -6.20
C ARG A 335 24.10 -20.39 -7.23
N ASN A 336 24.40 -20.74 -8.48
CA ASN A 336 24.52 -19.79 -9.59
C ASN A 336 23.17 -19.13 -9.92
N ILE A 337 22.10 -19.93 -10.11
CA ILE A 337 20.79 -19.39 -10.50
C ILE A 337 20.14 -18.57 -9.37
N VAL A 338 20.30 -18.96 -8.10
CA VAL A 338 19.86 -18.16 -6.95
C VAL A 338 20.61 -16.84 -6.91
N THR A 339 21.93 -16.86 -7.11
CA THR A 339 22.76 -15.65 -7.16
C THR A 339 22.29 -14.69 -8.26
N GLU A 340 22.03 -15.20 -9.47
CA GLU A 340 21.51 -14.38 -10.57
C GLU A 340 20.18 -13.71 -10.22
N TYR A 341 19.21 -14.48 -9.73
CA TYR A 341 17.90 -13.93 -9.39
C TYR A 341 17.96 -12.95 -8.22
N PHE A 342 18.80 -13.23 -7.21
CA PHE A 342 19.00 -12.32 -6.09
C PHE A 342 19.52 -10.97 -6.58
N LEU A 343 20.56 -10.97 -7.42
CA LEU A 343 21.12 -9.76 -8.00
C LEU A 343 20.10 -9.04 -8.89
N GLU A 344 19.42 -9.77 -9.77
CA GLU A 344 18.43 -9.18 -10.70
C GLU A 344 17.30 -8.46 -9.93
N TYR A 345 16.66 -9.14 -8.98
CA TYR A 345 15.56 -8.55 -8.23
C TYR A 345 16.02 -7.39 -7.35
N THR A 346 17.16 -7.52 -6.69
CA THR A 346 17.69 -6.48 -5.79
C THR A 346 18.09 -5.24 -6.57
N LEU A 347 18.82 -5.39 -7.68
CA LEU A 347 19.24 -4.26 -8.51
C LEU A 347 18.05 -3.56 -9.16
N ARG A 348 17.07 -4.32 -9.68
CA ARG A 348 15.85 -3.74 -10.26
C ARG A 348 15.10 -2.87 -9.25
N LEU A 349 14.94 -3.35 -8.01
CA LEU A 349 14.30 -2.58 -6.94
C LEU A 349 15.10 -1.32 -6.60
N THR A 350 16.42 -1.45 -6.49
CA THR A 350 17.31 -0.35 -6.08
C THR A 350 17.31 0.77 -7.12
N VAL A 351 17.51 0.43 -8.40
CA VAL A 351 17.49 1.39 -9.51
C VAL A 351 16.11 2.07 -9.62
N PHE A 352 15.03 1.29 -9.56
CA PHE A 352 13.68 1.84 -9.61
C PHE A 352 13.41 2.83 -8.46
N ASN A 353 13.81 2.47 -7.23
CA ASN A 353 13.66 3.35 -6.07
C ASN A 353 14.50 4.62 -6.21
N TRP A 354 15.74 4.51 -6.67
CA TRP A 354 16.63 5.65 -6.93
C TRP A 354 16.04 6.62 -7.96
N CYS A 355 15.59 6.11 -9.11
CA CYS A 355 14.91 6.91 -10.14
C CYS A 355 13.65 7.59 -9.60
N ASN A 356 12.84 6.88 -8.82
CA ASN A 356 11.63 7.43 -8.23
C ASN A 356 11.93 8.60 -7.29
N ILE A 357 12.93 8.47 -6.43
CA ILE A 357 13.37 9.56 -5.53
C ILE A 357 13.75 10.80 -6.34
N ILE A 358 14.56 10.64 -7.38
CA ILE A 358 14.97 11.76 -8.25
C ILE A 358 13.77 12.39 -8.96
N ASN A 359 12.86 11.57 -9.50
CA ASN A 359 11.65 12.05 -10.16
C ASN A 359 10.75 12.83 -9.21
N LYS A 360 10.62 12.37 -7.96
CA LYS A 360 9.83 13.04 -6.92
C LYS A 360 10.44 14.40 -6.53
N ILE A 361 11.78 14.51 -6.48
CA ILE A 361 12.48 15.79 -6.31
C ILE A 361 12.23 16.73 -7.49
N LEU A 362 12.38 16.25 -8.73
CA LEU A 362 12.15 17.04 -9.95
C LEU A 362 10.72 17.55 -10.09
N LYS A 363 9.74 16.79 -9.54
CA LYS A 363 8.31 17.13 -9.55
C LYS A 363 7.85 17.94 -8.34
N SER A 364 8.73 18.24 -7.38
CA SER A 364 8.38 18.91 -6.11
C SER A 364 7.40 18.14 -5.21
N THR A 365 7.25 16.83 -5.41
CA THR A 365 6.37 16.03 -4.56
C THR A 365 7.06 15.57 -3.28
N ASP A 366 8.40 15.70 -3.21
CA ASP A 366 9.19 15.45 -2.00
C ASP A 366 9.95 16.72 -1.55
N VAL A 367 9.20 17.67 -0.98
CA VAL A 367 9.72 18.96 -0.48
C VAL A 367 10.50 18.79 0.84
N SER A 368 10.37 17.64 1.51
CA SER A 368 10.94 17.38 2.83
C SER A 368 12.46 17.19 2.80
N ARG A 369 12.97 16.48 1.79
CA ARG A 369 14.41 16.31 1.52
C ARG A 369 15.12 17.61 1.16
N LEU A 370 14.38 18.66 0.82
CA LEU A 370 14.91 19.98 0.45
C LEU A 370 15.46 20.77 1.65
N THR A 371 15.34 20.24 2.86
CA THR A 371 15.77 20.89 4.10
C THR A 371 16.99 20.25 4.74
N ASN A 372 17.52 19.16 4.17
CA ASN A 372 18.78 18.55 4.61
C ASN A 372 19.95 19.25 3.93
N ASN A 373 20.97 19.60 4.72
CA ASN A 373 22.18 20.25 4.24
C ASN A 373 23.07 19.31 3.41
N GLU A 374 22.84 18.00 3.47
CA GLU A 374 23.62 16.99 2.72
C GLU A 374 22.68 16.09 1.91
N LEU A 375 22.53 16.41 0.63
CA LEU A 375 21.88 15.54 -0.34
C LEU A 375 22.95 14.77 -1.13
N PRO A 376 22.71 13.48 -1.47
CA PRO A 376 23.54 12.77 -2.43
C PRO A 376 23.66 13.56 -3.75
N ALA A 377 24.81 13.44 -4.41
CA ALA A 377 25.20 14.31 -5.52
C ALA A 377 24.13 14.40 -6.62
N MET A 378 23.50 13.28 -6.98
CA MET A 378 22.46 13.26 -8.02
C MET A 378 21.13 13.85 -7.54
N GLN A 379 20.79 13.67 -6.26
CA GLN A 379 19.62 14.34 -5.65
C GLN A 379 19.82 15.85 -5.59
N LEU A 380 21.04 16.33 -5.29
CA LEU A 380 21.40 17.75 -5.32
C LEU A 380 21.31 18.33 -6.75
N LYS A 381 21.83 17.62 -7.75
CA LYS A 381 21.70 18.03 -9.17
C LYS A 381 20.23 18.13 -9.59
N ALA A 382 19.41 17.14 -9.25
CA ALA A 382 17.97 17.15 -9.53
C ALA A 382 17.28 18.36 -8.86
N PHE A 383 17.64 18.66 -7.62
CA PHE A 383 17.10 19.79 -6.88
C PHE A 383 17.47 21.15 -7.52
N ASN A 384 18.73 21.34 -7.91
CA ASN A 384 19.17 22.56 -8.58
C ASN A 384 18.42 22.78 -9.90
N LYS A 385 18.21 21.71 -10.68
CA LYS A 385 17.41 21.78 -11.92
C LYS A 385 15.96 22.19 -11.66
N TYR A 386 15.35 21.68 -10.60
CA TYR A 386 14.00 22.08 -10.18
C TYR A 386 13.95 23.58 -9.80
N LYS A 387 14.90 24.06 -9.00
CA LYS A 387 14.99 25.49 -8.61
C LYS A 387 15.07 26.42 -9.83
N THR A 388 15.88 26.08 -10.83
CA THR A 388 15.98 26.87 -12.07
C THR A 388 14.63 26.90 -12.81
N LYS A 389 13.93 25.77 -12.91
CA LYS A 389 12.60 25.70 -13.54
C LYS A 389 11.55 26.56 -12.81
N LEU A 390 11.62 26.63 -11.47
CA LEU A 390 10.75 27.51 -10.68
C LEU A 390 11.04 29.00 -10.93
N LYS A 391 12.32 29.39 -10.97
CA LYS A 391 12.71 30.79 -11.24
C LYS A 391 12.20 31.25 -12.59
N ASN A 392 12.36 30.44 -13.64
CA ASN A 392 11.88 30.76 -14.98
C ASN A 392 10.35 30.86 -15.05
N LYS A 393 9.61 30.06 -14.27
CA LYS A 393 8.14 30.19 -14.16
C LYS A 393 7.67 31.45 -13.44
N ARG A 394 8.49 32.03 -12.56
CA ARG A 394 8.19 33.29 -11.86
C ARG A 394 8.57 34.53 -12.67
N LEU A 395 9.52 34.40 -13.60
CA LEU A 395 9.91 35.49 -14.52
C LEU A 395 8.96 35.61 -15.72
N ASN A 396 8.24 34.54 -16.06
CA ASN A 396 7.26 34.50 -17.15
C ASN A 396 5.81 34.68 -16.67
N LYS A 397 5.62 35.21 -15.45
CA LYS A 397 4.35 35.68 -14.89
C LYS A 397 4.56 37.13 -14.50
#